data_AF-Q21D75-F1
#
_entry.id   AF-Q21D75-F1
#
_cell.length_a   1.000
_cell.length_b   1.000
_cell.length_c   1.000
_cell.angle_alpha   90.00
_cell.angle_beta   90.00
_cell.angle_gamma   90.00
#
_symmetry.space_group_name_H-M   'P 1'
#
loop_
_entity.id
_entity.type
_entity.pdbx_description
1 polymer ?
#
loop_
_entity_poly.entity_id
_entity_poly.type
_entity_poly.pdbx_seq_one_letter_code
_entity_poly.pdbx_strand_id
1 'polypeptide(L)' 'MKKPKLELDEPQPKKIIRADKAPTEGYSLVVDGHFKSHHDTVEAAEEAGMALKNRYQMLQIQVYDAATKTRSMIEWPAPV' A
#
# COMPACT_ATOMS: atom_id res chain seq x y z
N MET A 1 -6.51 11.79 41.04
CA MET A 1 -7.03 11.84 39.65
C MET A 1 -5.89 11.50 38.70
N LYS A 2 -5.78 10.23 38.26
CA LYS A 2 -4.77 9.79 37.29
C LYS A 2 -5.30 10.10 35.89
N LYS A 3 -4.68 11.05 35.19
CA LYS A 3 -4.94 11.29 33.77
C LYS A 3 -4.27 10.17 32.97
N PRO A 4 -5.00 9.45 32.08
CA PRO A 4 -4.38 8.48 31.20
C PRO A 4 -3.50 9.22 30.21
N LYS A 5 -2.24 8.78 30.12
CA LYS A 5 -1.25 9.27 29.16
C LYS A 5 -1.66 8.65 27.83
N LEU A 6 -2.11 9.48 26.89
CA LEU A 6 -2.32 9.08 25.51
C LEU A 6 -0.94 8.62 24.99
N GLU A 7 -0.76 7.32 24.81
CA GLU A 7 0.36 6.77 24.04
C GLU A 7 0.11 7.22 22.60
N LEU A 8 0.78 8.31 22.25
CA LEU A 8 0.86 8.82 20.89
C LEU A 8 1.61 7.75 20.11
N ASP A 9 0.86 6.97 19.33
CA ASP A 9 1.36 6.02 18.32
C ASP A 9 2.55 6.67 17.61
N GLU A 10 3.74 6.20 17.96
CA GLU A 10 4.99 6.73 17.44
C GLU A 10 4.93 6.49 15.93
N PRO A 11 4.96 7.53 15.08
CA PRO A 11 4.79 7.33 13.66
C PRO A 11 5.96 6.48 13.20
N GLN A 12 5.69 5.19 13.00
CA GLN A 12 6.68 4.21 12.57
C GLN A 12 7.45 4.84 11.41
N PRO A 13 8.79 4.83 11.44
CA PRO A 13 9.59 5.50 10.44
C PRO A 13 9.19 4.93 9.08
N LYS A 14 8.38 5.68 8.33
CA LYS A 14 8.00 5.35 6.96
C LYS A 14 9.32 5.27 6.23
N LYS A 15 9.82 4.05 5.97
CA LYS A 15 11.01 3.81 5.17
C LYS A 15 10.69 4.45 3.81
N ILE A 16 11.21 5.65 3.59
CA ILE A 16 11.00 6.42 2.37
C ILE A 16 11.86 5.75 1.30
N ILE A 17 11.39 4.62 0.77
CA ILE A 17 12.04 3.95 -0.35
C ILE A 17 11.89 4.89 -1.54
N ARG A 18 13.02 5.26 -2.14
CA ARG A 18 13.03 6.11 -3.35
C ARG A 18 12.14 5.46 -4.41
N ALA A 19 11.20 6.22 -4.97
CA ALA A 19 10.24 5.76 -5.97
C ALA A 19 10.90 5.12 -7.22
N ASP A 20 12.15 5.49 -7.52
CA ASP A 20 12.95 4.93 -8.62
C ASP A 20 13.52 3.52 -8.35
N LYS A 21 13.68 3.12 -7.09
CA LYS A 21 14.21 1.79 -6.78
C LYS A 21 13.06 0.84 -6.48
N ALA A 22 12.96 -0.20 -7.30
CA ALA A 22 12.14 -1.36 -6.98
C ALA A 22 12.49 -1.80 -5.54
N PRO A 23 11.49 -1.96 -4.67
CA PRO A 23 11.72 -2.45 -3.33
C PRO A 23 12.46 -3.79 -3.42
N THR A 24 13.35 -4.02 -2.46
CA THR A 24 14.15 -5.24 -2.42
C THR A 24 13.36 -6.39 -1.79
N GLU A 25 12.42 -6.05 -0.92
CA GLU A 25 11.57 -6.94 -0.14
C GLU A 25 10.22 -6.25 0.09
N GLY A 26 9.17 -7.00 0.39
CA GLY A 26 7.83 -6.48 0.66
C GLY A 26 6.96 -6.24 -0.59
N TYR A 27 5.92 -5.46 -0.42
CA TYR A 27 4.90 -5.17 -1.43
C TYR A 27 4.83 -3.68 -1.73
N SER A 28 4.47 -3.30 -2.94
CA SER A 28 4.33 -1.89 -3.29
C SER A 28 3.14 -1.62 -4.17
N LEU A 29 2.41 -0.58 -3.82
CA LEU A 29 1.27 -0.14 -4.59
C LEU A 29 1.74 0.63 -5.81
N VAL A 30 1.40 0.09 -6.98
CA VAL A 30 1.61 0.69 -8.28
C VAL A 30 0.30 1.31 -8.72
N VAL A 31 0.27 2.63 -8.86
CA VAL A 31 -0.89 3.39 -9.32
C VAL A 31 -0.51 4.00 -10.65
N ASP A 32 -1.25 3.66 -11.71
CA ASP A 32 -1.02 4.17 -13.07
C ASP A 32 0.44 3.95 -13.55
N GLY A 33 0.98 2.77 -13.25
CA GLY A 33 2.37 2.40 -13.58
C GLY A 33 3.45 2.96 -12.65
N HIS A 34 3.09 3.76 -11.65
CA HIS A 34 4.05 4.38 -10.73
C HIS A 34 3.97 3.82 -9.31
N PHE A 35 5.11 3.51 -8.70
CA PHE A 35 5.19 3.12 -7.30
C PHE A 35 4.84 4.30 -6.39
N LYS A 36 3.83 4.13 -5.53
CA LYS A 36 3.39 5.17 -4.59
C LYS A 36 3.66 4.85 -3.13
N SER A 37 3.34 3.61 -2.72
CA SER A 37 3.40 3.19 -1.33
C SER A 37 4.09 1.84 -1.20
N HIS A 38 4.85 1.67 -0.12
CA HIS A 38 5.47 0.40 0.25
C HIS A 38 4.75 -0.18 1.46
N HIS A 39 4.56 -1.49 1.47
CA HIS A 39 3.86 -2.26 2.50
C HIS A 39 4.65 -3.52 2.81
N ASP A 40 4.73 -3.91 4.07
CA ASP A 40 5.44 -5.12 4.47
C ASP A 40 4.67 -6.41 4.09
N THR A 41 3.34 -6.34 4.00
CA THR A 41 2.46 -7.48 3.68
C THR A 41 1.58 -7.23 2.46
N VAL A 42 1.17 -8.32 1.80
CA VAL A 42 0.29 -8.26 0.62
C VAL A 42 -1.08 -7.73 1.02
N GLU A 43 -1.64 -8.20 2.14
CA GLU A 43 -2.94 -7.78 2.64
C GLU A 43 -3.02 -6.26 2.86
N ALA A 44 -1.96 -5.66 3.43
CA ALA A 44 -1.90 -4.21 3.62
C ALA A 44 -1.81 -3.43 2.30
N ALA A 45 -1.10 -3.97 1.30
CA ALA A 45 -1.04 -3.39 -0.04
C ALA A 45 -2.38 -3.52 -0.78
N GLU A 46 -3.05 -4.66 -0.64
CA GLU A 46 -4.35 -4.92 -1.25
C GLU A 46 -5.43 -4.04 -0.63
N GLU A 47 -5.50 -3.92 0.70
CA GLU A 47 -6.46 -3.05 1.40
C GLU A 47 -6.27 -1.59 0.99
N ALA A 48 -5.02 -1.11 0.96
CA ALA A 48 -4.71 0.24 0.50
C ALA A 48 -5.10 0.43 -0.98
N GLY A 49 -4.85 -0.58 -1.82
CA GLY A 49 -5.24 -0.58 -3.23
C GLY A 49 -6.75 -0.56 -3.43
N MET A 50 -7.49 -1.36 -2.67
CA MET A 50 -8.94 -1.41 -2.67
C MET A 50 -9.55 -0.09 -2.21
N ALA A 51 -9.03 0.52 -1.13
CA ALA A 51 -9.48 1.82 -0.66
C ALA A 51 -9.28 2.92 -1.72
N LEU A 52 -8.15 2.90 -2.44
CA LEU A 52 -7.91 3.81 -3.57
C LEU A 52 -8.84 3.51 -4.75
N LYS A 53 -9.07 2.24 -5.09
CA LYS A 53 -9.93 1.83 -6.23
C LYS A 53 -11.39 2.20 -5.97
N ASN A 54 -11.85 2.05 -4.72
CA ASN A 54 -13.18 2.47 -4.30
C ASN A 54 -13.37 3.99 -4.45
N ARG A 55 -12.37 4.79 -4.06
CA ARG A 55 -12.41 6.25 -4.20
C ARG A 55 -12.23 6.70 -5.65
N TYR A 56 -11.40 6.00 -6.42
CA TYR A 56 -10.99 6.35 -7.77
C TYR A 56 -11.04 5.13 -8.69
N GLN A 57 -12.24 4.73 -9.08
CA GLN A 57 -12.46 3.52 -9.89
C GLN A 57 -11.72 3.55 -11.24
N MET A 58 -11.45 4.75 -11.77
CA MET A 58 -10.70 4.94 -13.03
C MET A 58 -9.21 4.62 -12.93
N LEU A 59 -8.61 4.59 -11.73
CA LEU A 59 -7.16 4.37 -11.60
C LEU A 59 -6.81 2.89 -11.79
N GLN A 60 -5.73 2.61 -12.54
CA GLN A 60 -5.14 1.28 -12.59
C GLN A 60 -4.29 1.06 -11.35
N ILE A 61 -4.74 0.17 -10.47
CA ILE A 61 -4.07 -0.12 -9.20
C ILE A 61 -3.58 -1.57 -9.25
N GLN A 62 -2.29 -1.74 -8.99
CA GLN A 62 -1.62 -3.03 -8.95
C GLN A 62 -0.77 -3.11 -7.68
N VAL A 63 -0.63 -4.31 -7.14
CA VAL A 63 0.31 -4.63 -6.08
C VAL A 63 1.52 -5.29 -6.70
N TYR A 64 2.68 -4.68 -6.53
CA TYR A 64 3.96 -5.24 -6.90
C TYR A 64 4.53 -6.03 -5.74
N ASP A 65 4.80 -7.31 -5.97
CA ASP A 65 5.56 -8.16 -5.07
C ASP A 65 7.04 -8.02 -5.41
N ALA A 66 7.84 -7.51 -4.48
CA ALA A 66 9.28 -7.35 -4.67
C ALA A 66 10.05 -8.69 -4.66
N ALA A 67 9.56 -9.69 -3.91
CA ALA A 67 10.21 -10.98 -3.78
C ALA A 67 10.11 -11.78 -5.09
N THR A 68 8.92 -11.79 -5.69
CA THR A 68 8.67 -12.49 -6.97
C THR A 68 8.82 -11.58 -8.19
N LYS A 69 8.95 -10.26 -7.98
CA LYS A 69 8.94 -9.22 -9.01
C LYS A 69 7.69 -9.25 -9.89
N THR A 70 6.57 -9.72 -9.35
CA THR A 70 5.29 -9.82 -10.06
C THR A 70 4.38 -8.65 -9.73
N ARG A 71 3.38 -8.42 -10.58
CA ARG A 71 2.36 -7.38 -10.41
C ARG A 71 0.99 -8.05 -10.44
N SER A 72 0.20 -7.84 -9.40
CA SER A 72 -1.17 -8.33 -9.28
C SER A 72 -2.12 -7.15 -9.37
N MET A 73 -3.10 -7.21 -10.29
CA MET A 73 -4.08 -6.15 -10.43
C MET A 73 -5.12 -6.23 -9.30
N ILE A 74 -5.43 -5.10 -8.68
CA ILE A 74 -6.54 -5.01 -7.73
C ILE A 74 -7.82 -4.81 -8.54
N GLU A 75 -8.63 -5.87 -8.60
CA GLU A 75 -9.98 -5.79 -9.12
C GLU A 75 -10.92 -5.37 -7.98
N TRP A 76 -11.66 -4.28 -8.19
CA TRP A 76 -12.75 -3.94 -7.29
C TRP A 76 -13.96 -4.76 -7.70
N PRO A 77 -14.47 -5.67 -6.85
CA PRO A 77 -15.72 -6.35 -7.16
C PRO A 77 -16.81 -5.29 -7.23
N ALA A 78 -17.50 -5.21 -8.37
CA ALA A 78 -18.66 -4.34 -8.52
C ALA A 78 -19.64 -4.63 -7.37
N PRO A 79 -20.24 -3.60 -6.75
CA PRO A 79 -21.25 -3.84 -5.73
C PRO A 79 -22.37 -4.70 -6.33
N VAL A 80 -22.63 -5.83 -5.68
CA VAL A 80 -23.76 -6.73 -5.96
C VAL A 80 -25.09 -6.09 -5.61
#